data_AF-A0A9Q7XGG5-F1
#
_entry.id   AF-A0A9Q7XGG5-F1
#
_cell.length_a   1.000
_cell.length_b   1.000
_cell.length_c   1.000
_cell.angle_alpha   90.00
_cell.angle_beta   90.00
_cell.angle_gamma   90.00
#
_symmetry.space_group_name_H-M   'P 1'
#
loop_
_entity.id
_entity.type
_entity.pdbx_description
1 polymer ?
#
loop_
_entity_poly.entity_id
_entity_poly.type
_entity_poly.pdbx_seq_one_letter_code
_entity_poly.pdbx_strand_id
1 'polypeptide(L)'
;MFLPQPLLFAVLSVFGISATAKSSSSSSSARRNRYTSSSDFWLTAYAYEVSSTNWPKTPMSMEEYGIHNVATMWQNRPAHAHAAICINSRWNVKNYDNFSPAMTVAYFKKALFKKKIVLWDCLYIWGPGQQFYSFDDVKTDRMAWALDETKCSMDNVTMDVSCL
;
A
#
# COMPACT_ATOMS: atom_id res chain seq x y z
N MET A 1 -17.88 -5.79 -43.76
CA MET A 1 -16.85 -5.21 -42.87
C MET A 1 -17.47 -5.07 -41.49
N PHE A 2 -17.17 -5.99 -40.57
CA PHE A 2 -17.61 -5.92 -39.18
C PHE A 2 -16.40 -5.55 -38.33
N LEU A 3 -16.43 -4.36 -37.73
CA LEU A 3 -15.43 -3.91 -36.74
C LEU A 3 -15.64 -4.66 -35.42
N PRO A 4 -14.58 -5.13 -34.74
CA PRO A 4 -14.73 -5.74 -33.41
C PRO A 4 -14.85 -4.62 -32.35
N GLN A 5 -15.82 -4.78 -31.46
CA GLN A 5 -15.96 -3.97 -30.26
C GLN A 5 -14.81 -4.27 -29.27
N PRO A 6 -14.27 -3.27 -28.56
CA PRO A 6 -13.30 -3.52 -27.50
C PRO A 6 -14.01 -4.06 -26.26
N LEU A 7 -13.66 -5.29 -25.87
CA LEU A 7 -14.04 -5.88 -24.59
C LEU A 7 -13.28 -5.17 -23.47
N LEU A 8 -13.99 -4.35 -22.70
CA LEU A 8 -13.55 -3.81 -21.42
C LEU A 8 -13.48 -4.95 -20.40
N PHE A 9 -12.29 -5.51 -20.20
CA PHE A 9 -12.02 -6.38 -19.06
C PHE A 9 -11.86 -5.51 -17.81
N ALA A 10 -12.92 -5.45 -16.99
CA ALA A 10 -12.82 -4.96 -15.63
C ALA A 10 -12.00 -5.97 -14.81
N VAL A 11 -10.73 -5.68 -14.60
CA VAL A 11 -9.87 -6.42 -13.66
C VAL A 11 -10.37 -6.10 -12.25
N LEU A 12 -11.15 -7.01 -11.68
CA LEU A 12 -11.49 -7.03 -10.26
C LEU A 12 -10.18 -7.27 -9.50
N SER A 13 -9.60 -6.21 -8.93
CA SER A 13 -8.59 -6.38 -7.89
C SER A 13 -9.34 -6.72 -6.61
N VAL A 14 -9.19 -7.94 -6.08
CA VAL A 14 -9.66 -8.28 -4.74
C VAL A 14 -8.70 -7.59 -3.78
N PHE A 15 -9.12 -6.43 -3.32
CA PHE A 15 -8.66 -5.92 -2.04
C PHE A 15 -9.09 -6.93 -0.97
N GLY A 16 -8.24 -7.18 0.02
CA GLY A 16 -8.76 -7.57 1.33
C GLY A 16 -9.69 -6.44 1.79
N ILE A 17 -11.00 -6.62 1.54
CA ILE A 17 -12.22 -5.89 1.98
C ILE A 17 -13.06 -5.27 0.84
N SER A 18 -14.30 -5.77 0.74
CA SER A 18 -15.45 -5.28 -0.02
C SER A 18 -15.98 -3.95 0.53
N ALA A 19 -16.04 -2.91 -0.29
CA ALA A 19 -16.72 -1.66 0.06
C ALA A 19 -17.49 -1.09 -1.14
N THR A 20 -18.81 -1.00 -0.99
CA THR A 20 -19.77 -0.50 -1.98
C THR A 20 -19.55 0.99 -2.24
N ALA A 21 -19.10 1.35 -3.44
CA ALA A 21 -18.99 2.75 -3.85
C ALA A 21 -20.36 3.28 -4.31
N LYS A 22 -20.95 4.17 -3.52
CA LYS A 22 -22.13 4.95 -3.90
C LYS A 22 -21.69 6.14 -4.74
N SER A 23 -22.21 6.21 -5.97
CA SER A 23 -21.97 7.28 -6.93
C SER A 23 -22.66 8.60 -6.54
N SER A 24 -22.07 9.74 -6.89
CA SER A 24 -22.79 10.86 -7.51
C SER A 24 -21.83 11.95 -7.99
N SER A 25 -22.18 12.46 -9.17
CA SER A 25 -21.56 13.51 -9.95
C SER A 25 -21.86 14.92 -9.40
N SER A 26 -21.01 15.90 -9.73
CA SER A 26 -21.37 17.12 -10.48
C SER A 26 -20.46 18.33 -10.17
N SER A 27 -20.28 19.11 -11.23
CA SER A 27 -19.38 20.24 -11.47
C SER A 27 -19.78 21.51 -10.71
N SER A 28 -18.80 22.32 -10.27
CA SER A 28 -18.86 23.80 -10.35
C SER A 28 -17.58 24.46 -9.82
N SER A 29 -17.13 25.48 -10.55
CA SER A 29 -16.01 26.37 -10.22
C SER A 29 -16.37 27.31 -9.08
N ALA A 30 -15.46 27.51 -8.11
CA ALA A 30 -15.07 28.83 -7.59
C ALA A 30 -14.23 28.74 -6.30
N ARG A 31 -13.17 29.56 -6.30
CA ARG A 31 -12.57 30.26 -5.16
C ARG A 31 -11.76 29.43 -4.15
N ARG A 32 -10.45 29.58 -4.32
CA ARG A 32 -9.37 29.30 -3.37
C ARG A 32 -9.77 29.73 -1.95
N ASN A 33 -10.13 28.75 -1.12
CA ASN A 33 -9.92 28.81 0.32
C ASN A 33 -8.88 27.76 0.65
N ARG A 34 -7.74 28.22 1.15
CA ARG A 34 -6.61 27.40 1.59
C ARG A 34 -6.98 26.75 2.92
N TYR A 35 -7.82 25.72 2.87
CA TYR A 35 -7.91 24.71 3.92
C TYR A 35 -6.99 23.57 3.50
N THR A 36 -5.80 23.52 4.10
CA THR A 36 -4.94 22.33 4.07
C THR A 36 -5.73 21.18 4.69
N SER A 37 -6.21 20.29 3.84
CA SER A 37 -6.85 19.05 4.22
C SER A 37 -5.91 18.25 5.11
N SER A 38 -6.45 17.73 6.22
CA SER A 38 -5.79 16.78 7.12
C SER A 38 -5.22 15.54 6.42
N SER A 39 -5.56 15.31 5.14
CA SER A 39 -5.04 14.22 4.31
C SER A 39 -3.56 14.38 3.95
N ASP A 40 -3.07 15.61 3.81
CA ASP A 40 -1.73 15.87 3.25
C ASP A 40 -0.66 15.97 4.36
N PHE A 41 -1.10 16.14 5.61
CA PHE A 41 -0.22 16.18 6.77
C PHE A 41 0.55 14.87 6.95
N TRP A 42 -0.12 13.72 6.78
CA TRP A 42 0.52 12.42 6.94
C TRP A 42 1.57 12.16 5.86
N LEU A 43 1.23 12.39 4.58
CA LEU A 43 2.19 12.24 3.47
C LEU A 43 3.45 13.12 3.61
N THR A 44 3.31 14.34 4.13
CA THR A 44 4.41 15.32 4.18
C THR A 44 5.21 15.27 5.50
N ALA A 45 4.60 14.87 6.62
CA ALA A 45 5.30 14.75 7.90
C ALA A 45 6.24 13.51 7.96
N TYR A 46 5.96 12.47 7.16
CA TYR A 46 6.69 11.20 7.26
C TYR A 46 8.08 11.18 6.59
N ALA A 47 8.46 12.24 5.86
CA ALA A 47 9.75 12.30 5.18
C ALA A 47 10.88 12.98 5.98
N TYR A 48 10.60 13.77 7.03
CA TYR A 48 11.62 14.74 7.48
C TYR A 48 11.80 14.99 8.97
N GLU A 49 11.10 14.32 9.86
CA GLU A 49 11.32 14.56 11.27
C GLU A 49 11.10 13.24 12.02
N VAL A 50 12.19 12.51 12.28
CA VAL A 50 12.20 11.29 13.13
C VAL A 50 12.79 11.63 14.51
N SER A 51 13.27 12.87 14.68
CA SER A 51 14.02 13.37 15.83
C SER A 51 13.17 14.14 16.86
N SER A 52 11.97 14.61 16.51
CA SER A 52 11.08 15.25 17.49
C SER A 52 10.53 14.21 18.47
N THR A 53 10.51 14.52 19.76
CA THR A 53 10.00 13.62 20.81
C THR A 53 8.47 13.68 20.93
N ASN A 54 7.80 14.47 20.09
CA ASN A 54 6.39 14.81 20.21
C ASN A 54 5.47 14.41 19.05
N TRP A 55 5.68 13.23 18.49
CA TRP A 55 4.78 12.66 17.47
C TRP A 55 3.35 12.44 17.98
N PRO A 56 2.32 12.89 17.23
CA PRO A 56 0.96 12.43 17.43
C PRO A 56 0.85 10.94 17.11
N LYS A 57 -0.07 10.25 17.80
CA LYS A 57 -0.39 8.85 17.47
C LYS A 57 -0.98 8.81 16.05
N THR A 58 -0.58 7.83 15.25
CA THR A 58 -1.25 7.55 13.97
C THR A 58 -2.74 7.24 14.25
N PRO A 59 -3.69 7.93 13.59
CA PRO A 59 -5.11 7.91 13.96
C PRO A 59 -5.86 6.69 13.40
N MET A 60 -5.19 5.55 13.29
CA MET A 60 -5.73 4.28 12.83
C MET A 60 -4.93 3.11 13.42
N SER A 61 -5.43 1.90 13.28
CA SER A 61 -4.70 0.68 13.64
C SER A 61 -3.52 0.43 12.70
N MET A 62 -2.63 -0.49 13.09
CA MET A 62 -1.51 -0.91 12.25
C MET A 62 -1.96 -1.58 10.95
N GLU A 63 -3.01 -2.40 11.04
CA GLU A 63 -3.60 -3.08 9.88
C GLU A 63 -4.20 -2.07 8.90
N GLU A 64 -5.04 -1.15 9.39
CA GLU A 64 -5.60 -0.05 8.57
C GLU A 64 -4.51 0.81 7.96
N TYR A 65 -3.42 1.04 8.69
CA TYR A 65 -2.27 1.79 8.20
C TYR A 65 -1.57 1.08 7.04
N GLY A 66 -1.32 -0.24 7.14
CA GLY A 66 -0.77 -1.04 6.05
C GLY A 66 -1.68 -1.00 4.82
N ILE A 67 -2.98 -1.26 5.02
CA ILE A 67 -3.99 -1.26 3.95
C ILE A 67 -4.05 0.10 3.26
N HIS A 68 -4.11 1.20 4.02
CA HIS A 68 -4.17 2.56 3.47
C HIS A 68 -2.95 2.89 2.60
N ASN A 69 -1.75 2.55 3.07
CA ASN A 69 -0.52 2.80 2.33
C ASN A 69 -0.48 1.99 1.03
N VAL A 70 -0.82 0.70 1.08
CA VAL A 70 -0.85 -0.16 -0.10
C VAL A 70 -1.92 0.27 -1.09
N ALA A 71 -3.11 0.66 -0.64
CA ALA A 71 -4.15 1.17 -1.52
C ALA A 71 -3.70 2.46 -2.22
N THR A 72 -3.06 3.37 -1.48
CA THR A 72 -2.50 4.61 -2.03
C THR A 72 -1.41 4.31 -3.06
N MET A 73 -0.52 3.37 -2.76
CA MET A 73 0.51 2.90 -3.70
C MET A 73 -0.11 2.29 -4.96
N TRP A 74 -1.06 1.38 -4.81
CA TRP A 74 -1.68 0.68 -5.92
C TRP A 74 -2.38 1.62 -6.92
N GLN A 75 -3.02 2.67 -6.39
CA GLN A 75 -3.66 3.72 -7.20
C GLN A 75 -2.64 4.56 -7.98
N ASN A 76 -1.43 4.74 -7.43
CA ASN A 76 -0.36 5.55 -8.03
C ASN A 76 0.77 4.69 -8.63
N ARG A 77 0.51 3.40 -8.87
CA ARG A 77 1.56 2.45 -9.24
C ARG A 77 2.11 2.70 -10.65
N PRO A 78 3.38 2.38 -10.90
CA PRO A 78 3.89 2.27 -12.27
C PRO A 78 3.12 1.22 -13.08
N ALA A 79 2.93 1.45 -14.38
CA ALA A 79 2.12 0.56 -15.24
C ALA A 79 2.63 -0.90 -15.30
N HIS A 80 3.93 -1.11 -15.06
CA HIS A 80 4.56 -2.44 -15.05
C HIS A 80 4.61 -3.09 -13.66
N ALA A 81 4.11 -2.43 -12.61
CA ALA A 81 4.03 -3.04 -11.29
C ALA A 81 2.90 -4.07 -11.26
N HIS A 82 3.24 -5.30 -10.85
CA HIS A 82 2.32 -6.43 -10.74
C HIS A 82 1.83 -6.64 -9.31
N ALA A 83 2.57 -6.15 -8.32
CA ALA A 83 2.15 -6.13 -6.92
C ALA A 83 2.66 -4.88 -6.20
N ALA A 84 1.98 -4.50 -5.13
CA ALA A 84 2.42 -3.55 -4.13
C ALA A 84 2.30 -4.20 -2.75
N ILE A 85 3.32 -4.05 -1.91
CA ILE A 85 3.40 -4.65 -0.57
C ILE A 85 3.85 -3.59 0.41
N CYS A 86 3.25 -3.57 1.61
CA CYS A 86 3.81 -2.92 2.77
C CYS A 86 3.93 -3.93 3.91
N ILE A 87 5.10 -4.01 4.55
CA ILE A 87 5.38 -4.97 5.61
C ILE A 87 6.09 -4.32 6.81
N ASN A 88 5.74 -4.77 8.00
CA ASN A 88 6.37 -4.44 9.27
C ASN A 88 7.13 -5.64 9.84
N SER A 89 8.00 -6.23 9.03
CA SER A 89 8.83 -7.38 9.39
C SER A 89 10.04 -7.43 8.48
N ARG A 90 10.94 -8.36 8.76
CA ARG A 90 11.99 -8.72 7.80
C ARG A 90 11.35 -9.35 6.56
N TRP A 91 11.96 -9.09 5.43
CA TRP A 91 11.53 -9.61 4.13
C TRP A 91 12.77 -9.87 3.27
N ASN A 92 12.59 -10.66 2.23
CA ASN A 92 13.61 -10.87 1.19
C ASN A 92 12.93 -11.05 -0.15
N VAL A 93 13.68 -10.89 -1.22
CA VAL A 93 13.21 -11.04 -2.59
C VAL A 93 14.15 -11.91 -3.39
N LYS A 94 13.61 -12.58 -4.40
CA LYS A 94 14.40 -13.46 -5.27
C LYS A 94 15.38 -12.70 -6.16
N ASN A 95 14.96 -11.60 -6.77
CA ASN A 95 15.80 -10.75 -7.62
C ASN A 95 15.50 -9.27 -7.39
N TYR A 96 16.41 -8.56 -6.74
CA TYR A 96 16.25 -7.14 -6.37
C TYR A 96 16.06 -6.20 -7.57
N ASP A 97 16.51 -6.56 -8.78
CA ASP A 97 16.36 -5.71 -9.96
C ASP A 97 14.90 -5.60 -10.45
N ASN A 98 14.05 -6.54 -10.05
CA ASN A 98 12.63 -6.60 -10.40
C ASN A 98 11.72 -6.11 -9.26
N PHE A 99 12.28 -5.30 -8.36
CA PHE A 99 11.57 -4.67 -7.26
C PHE A 99 11.90 -3.19 -7.23
N SER A 100 10.97 -2.38 -6.72
CA SER A 100 11.30 -0.98 -6.46
C SER A 100 12.20 -0.91 -5.24
N PRO A 101 13.00 0.16 -5.09
CA PRO A 101 13.54 0.51 -3.79
C PRO A 101 12.42 0.54 -2.75
N ALA A 102 12.71 0.04 -1.54
CA ALA A 102 11.75 0.09 -0.45
C ALA A 102 11.61 1.53 0.04
N MET A 103 10.36 1.99 0.14
CA MET A 103 10.00 3.24 0.78
C MET A 103 9.64 2.95 2.23
N THR A 104 10.39 3.50 3.17
CA THR A 104 10.09 3.31 4.59
C THR A 104 9.11 4.36 5.08
N VAL A 105 7.99 3.93 5.67
CA VAL A 105 6.98 4.79 6.30
C VAL A 105 6.88 4.48 7.80
N ALA A 106 6.61 5.50 8.61
CA ALA A 106 6.61 5.35 10.07
C ALA A 106 5.19 5.26 10.64
N TYR A 107 4.95 4.29 11.53
CA TYR A 107 3.72 4.22 12.32
C TYR A 107 4.02 4.63 13.76
N PHE A 108 3.28 5.62 14.28
CA PHE A 108 3.49 6.15 15.61
C PHE A 108 2.51 5.56 16.62
N LYS A 109 3.03 4.72 17.52
CA LYS A 109 2.26 4.07 18.59
C LYS A 109 2.49 4.80 19.91
N LYS A 110 1.39 5.14 20.60
CA LYS A 110 1.44 5.53 22.01
C LYS A 110 1.48 4.27 22.88
N ALA A 111 2.54 4.07 23.65
CA ALA A 111 2.60 3.09 24.73
C ALA A 111 2.47 3.80 26.09
N LEU A 112 2.12 3.06 27.14
CA LEU A 112 1.78 3.58 28.47
C LEU A 112 2.80 4.61 29.01
N PHE A 113 4.10 4.39 28.73
CA PHE A 113 5.21 5.24 29.21
C PHE A 113 6.18 5.69 28.11
N LYS A 114 5.94 5.29 26.85
CA LYS A 114 6.89 5.54 25.75
C LYS A 114 6.15 5.79 24.45
N LYS A 115 6.71 6.63 23.59
CA LYS A 115 6.32 6.69 22.18
C LYS A 115 7.14 5.65 21.44
N LYS A 116 6.48 4.80 20.66
CA LYS A 116 7.13 3.77 19.84
C LYS A 116 6.91 4.11 18.38
N ILE A 117 7.99 4.16 17.62
CA ILE A 117 7.96 4.23 16.17
C ILE A 117 8.04 2.79 15.65
N VAL A 118 7.20 2.45 14.69
CA VAL A 118 7.20 1.15 14.02
C VAL A 118 7.38 1.43 12.53
N LEU A 119 8.47 0.94 11.94
CA LEU A 119 8.81 1.22 10.55
C LEU A 119 8.20 0.15 9.65
N TRP A 120 7.58 0.58 8.56
CA TRP A 120 7.04 -0.27 7.51
C TRP A 120 7.85 -0.05 6.24
N ASP A 121 8.22 -1.13 5.58
CA ASP A 121 8.82 -1.07 4.25
C ASP A 121 7.74 -1.33 3.20
N CYS A 122 7.66 -0.43 2.23
CA CYS A 122 6.66 -0.46 1.17
C CYS A 122 7.34 -0.50 -0.20
N LEU A 123 6.97 -1.45 -1.06
CA LEU A 123 7.64 -1.69 -2.35
C LEU A 123 6.69 -2.26 -3.41
N TYR A 124 7.11 -2.16 -4.68
CA TYR A 124 6.45 -2.79 -5.83
C TYR A 124 7.23 -4.00 -6.34
N ILE A 125 6.50 -4.97 -6.91
CA ILE A 125 7.06 -6.14 -7.62
C ILE A 125 6.79 -6.02 -9.12
N TRP A 126 7.77 -6.40 -9.93
CA TRP A 126 7.83 -6.17 -11.36
C TRP A 126 8.07 -7.51 -12.07
N GLY A 127 7.42 -7.72 -13.20
CA GLY A 127 7.74 -8.83 -14.10
C GLY A 127 7.45 -10.24 -13.56
N PRO A 128 7.68 -11.26 -14.40
CA PRO A 128 7.45 -12.67 -14.07
C PRO A 128 8.58 -13.28 -13.24
N GLY A 129 8.31 -14.46 -12.67
CA GLY A 129 9.27 -15.31 -11.95
C GLY A 129 9.82 -14.72 -10.65
N GLN A 130 9.14 -13.72 -10.09
CA GLN A 130 9.53 -13.05 -8.85
C GLN A 130 8.86 -13.67 -7.62
N GLN A 131 9.58 -13.63 -6.51
CA GLN A 131 9.09 -14.06 -5.22
C GLN A 131 9.46 -13.02 -4.16
N PHE A 132 8.46 -12.60 -3.41
CA PHE A 132 8.63 -11.87 -2.16
C PHE A 132 8.41 -12.85 -1.01
N TYR A 133 9.37 -12.87 -0.09
CA TYR A 133 9.35 -13.71 1.09
C TYR A 133 9.14 -12.83 2.33
N SER A 134 8.10 -13.13 3.09
CA SER A 134 7.93 -12.55 4.42
C SER A 134 8.65 -13.44 5.44
N PHE A 135 9.29 -12.84 6.45
CA PHE A 135 9.86 -13.60 7.57
C PHE A 135 8.97 -13.45 8.80
N ASP A 136 8.96 -14.50 9.61
CA ASP A 136 8.12 -14.72 10.80
C ASP A 136 6.67 -15.11 10.45
N ASP A 137 5.88 -15.49 11.46
CA ASP A 137 4.42 -15.67 11.35
C ASP A 137 3.74 -14.29 11.16
N VAL A 138 4.05 -13.64 10.04
CA VAL A 138 3.44 -12.36 9.65
C VAL A 138 1.95 -12.61 9.46
N LYS A 139 1.13 -11.72 10.00
CA LYS A 139 -0.32 -11.74 9.79
C LYS A 139 -0.73 -10.43 9.12
N THR A 140 -2.00 -10.31 8.76
CA THR A 140 -2.56 -9.10 8.12
C THR A 140 -2.35 -7.81 8.95
N ASP A 141 -2.07 -7.93 10.26
CA ASP A 141 -1.75 -6.79 11.13
C ASP A 141 -0.35 -6.18 10.86
N ARG A 142 0.50 -6.90 10.13
CA ARG A 142 1.90 -6.53 9.85
C ARG A 142 2.27 -6.59 8.37
N MET A 143 1.34 -6.97 7.51
CA MET A 143 1.54 -6.95 6.07
C MET A 143 0.23 -6.65 5.36
N ALA A 144 0.31 -5.79 4.35
CA ALA A 144 -0.76 -5.52 3.41
C ALA A 144 -0.21 -5.65 1.99
N TRP A 145 -1.08 -6.00 1.04
CA TRP A 145 -0.71 -6.17 -0.36
C TRP A 145 -1.86 -5.83 -1.32
N ALA A 146 -1.51 -5.49 -2.55
CA ALA A 146 -2.40 -5.38 -3.68
C ALA A 146 -1.73 -6.04 -4.88
N LEU A 147 -2.46 -6.92 -5.58
CA LEU A 147 -1.92 -7.73 -6.66
C LEU A 147 -2.71 -7.50 -7.95
N ASP A 148 -2.02 -7.62 -9.08
CA ASP A 148 -2.61 -8.02 -10.34
C ASP A 148 -2.79 -9.55 -10.29
N GLU A 149 -3.99 -10.01 -9.95
CA GLU A 149 -4.30 -11.44 -9.76
C GLU A 149 -4.09 -12.30 -11.00
N THR A 150 -4.01 -11.67 -12.19
CA THR A 150 -3.69 -12.39 -13.42
C THR A 150 -2.21 -12.72 -13.54
N LYS A 151 -1.36 -12.09 -12.71
CA LYS A 151 0.10 -12.18 -12.76
C LYS A 151 0.73 -12.58 -11.43
N CYS A 152 0.10 -12.29 -10.30
CA CYS A 152 0.63 -12.63 -8.99
C CYS A 152 -0.41 -13.29 -8.09
N SER A 153 0.07 -14.11 -7.16
CA SER A 153 -0.71 -14.77 -6.13
C SER A 153 -0.09 -14.57 -4.75
N MET A 154 -0.92 -14.69 -3.71
CA MET A 154 -0.52 -14.65 -2.30
C MET A 154 -0.67 -16.05 -1.70
N ASP A 155 0.37 -16.52 -1.00
CA ASP A 155 0.25 -17.65 -0.08
C ASP A 155 -0.20 -17.13 1.28
N ASN A 156 -1.45 -17.37 1.66
CA ASN A 156 -2.00 -16.90 2.94
C ASN A 156 -1.42 -17.62 4.17
N VAL A 157 -0.64 -18.69 3.99
CA VAL A 157 0.01 -19.42 5.09
C VAL A 157 1.37 -18.79 5.40
N THR A 158 2.20 -18.56 4.38
CA THR A 158 3.55 -17.99 4.55
C THR A 158 3.60 -16.47 4.36
N MET A 159 2.49 -15.87 3.89
CA MET A 159 2.38 -14.47 3.49
C MET A 159 3.39 -14.08 2.39
N ASP A 160 3.72 -15.04 1.53
CA ASP A 160 4.62 -14.83 0.40
C ASP A 160 3.84 -14.44 -0.86
N VAL A 161 4.44 -13.56 -1.67
CA VAL A 161 3.86 -13.18 -2.97
C VAL A 161 4.70 -13.77 -4.09
N SER A 162 4.02 -14.51 -4.96
CA SER A 162 4.60 -15.12 -6.17
C SER A 162 4.07 -14.40 -7.40
N CYS A 163 4.94 -13.95 -8.30
CA CYS A 163 4.54 -13.38 -9.59
C CYS A 163 5.02 -14.26 -10.74
N LEU A 164 4.10 -14.67 -11.61
CA LEU A 164 4.26 -15.59 -12.74
C LEU A 164 4.72 -14.87 -14.01
#